data_AF-A0AA50TB31-F1
#
_entry.id   AF-A0AA50TB31-F1
#
_cell.length_a   1.000
_cell.length_b   1.000
_cell.length_c   1.000
_cell.angle_alpha   90.00
_cell.angle_beta   90.00
_cell.angle_gamma   90.00
#
_symmetry.space_group_name_H-M   'P 1'
#
loop_
_entity.id
_entity.type
_entity.pdbx_description
1 polymer ?
#
loop_
_entity_poly.entity_id
_entity_poly.type
_entity_poly.pdbx_seq_one_letter_code
_entity_poly.pdbx_strand_id
1 'polypeptide(L)' 'HNPKFEELYAPTYGPENPFQTQQMKANRNILSGFVEKAHISEFQFENQR' A
#
# COMPACT_ATOMS: atom_id res chain seq x y z
N HIS A 1 20.23 -2.62 -8.25
CA HIS A 1 20.43 -1.15 -8.31
C HIS A 1 19.47 -0.53 -7.32
N ASN A 2 19.89 0.49 -6.57
CA ASN A 2 19.03 1.20 -5.62
C ASN A 2 18.54 2.48 -6.30
N PRO A 3 17.25 2.59 -6.66
CA PRO A 3 16.74 3.73 -7.40
C PRO A 3 16.76 5.01 -6.58
N LYS A 4 16.73 6.16 -7.25
CA LYS A 4 16.60 7.45 -6.57
C LYS A 4 15.17 7.68 -6.10
N PHE A 5 15.00 8.54 -5.10
CA PHE A 5 13.67 8.88 -4.54
C PHE A 5 12.70 9.37 -5.61
N GLU A 6 13.14 10.29 -6.47
CA GLU A 6 12.31 10.88 -7.53
C GLU A 6 11.83 9.82 -8.54
N GLU A 7 12.67 8.82 -8.84
CA GLU A 7 12.33 7.76 -9.77
C GLU A 7 11.33 6.77 -9.18
N LEU A 8 11.40 6.52 -7.87
CA LEU A 8 10.56 5.54 -7.19
C LEU A 8 9.18 6.07 -6.79
N TYR A 9 9.11 7.35 -6.39
CA TYR A 9 7.91 7.97 -5.85
C TYR A 9 7.25 8.99 -6.79
N ALA A 10 7.70 9.07 -8.05
CA ALA A 10 7.01 9.86 -9.06
C ALA A 10 5.56 9.37 -9.22
N PRO A 11 4.58 10.30 -9.31
CA PRO A 11 3.20 9.93 -9.55
C PRO A 11 3.01 9.39 -10.97
N THR A 12 1.99 8.54 -11.14
CA THR A 12 1.52 8.13 -12.45
C THR A 12 0.71 9.26 -13.11
N TYR A 13 1.03 9.60 -14.35
CA TYR A 13 0.32 10.61 -15.13
C TYR A 13 -0.85 9.99 -15.93
N GLY A 14 -1.92 10.76 -16.11
CA GLY A 14 -3.10 10.37 -16.89
C GLY A 14 -4.35 10.15 -16.03
N PRO A 15 -5.54 10.02 -16.65
CA PRO A 15 -6.79 9.81 -15.92
C PRO A 15 -6.89 8.38 -15.35
N GLU A 16 -7.50 8.26 -14.18
CA GLU A 16 -7.82 6.94 -13.62
C GLU A 16 -8.92 6.24 -14.42
N ASN A 17 -8.88 4.90 -14.43
CA ASN A 17 -9.93 4.09 -15.06
C ASN A 17 -11.26 4.22 -14.28
N PRO A 18 -12.35 4.71 -14.91
CA PRO A 18 -13.64 4.88 -14.24
C PRO A 18 -14.40 3.56 -14.03
N PHE A 19 -14.01 2.47 -14.70
CA PHE A 19 -14.72 1.18 -14.65
C PHE A 19 -14.29 0.28 -13.48
N GLN A 20 -13.35 0.74 -12.65
CA GLN A 20 -12.89 -0.01 -11.48
C GLN A 20 -13.81 0.26 -10.28
N THR A 21 -14.23 -0.82 -9.62
CA THR A 21 -14.89 -0.72 -8.30
C THR A 21 -13.88 -0.22 -7.26
N GLN A 22 -14.35 0.29 -6.11
CA GLN A 22 -13.47 0.78 -5.05
C GLN A 22 -12.46 -0.29 -4.58
N GLN A 23 -12.91 -1.55 -4.48
CA GLN A 23 -12.06 -2.67 -4.12
C GLN A 23 -10.98 -2.96 -5.17
N MET A 24 -11.28 -2.74 -6.46
CA MET A 24 -10.31 -2.92 -7.54
C MET A 24 -9.30 -1.78 -7.63
N LYS A 25 -9.70 -0.56 -7.23
CA LYS A 25 -8.80 0.61 -7.15
C LYS A 25 -7.80 0.52 -6.00
N ALA A 26 -8.15 -0.20 -4.93
CA ALA A 26 -7.28 -0.33 -3.78
C ALA A 26 -6.02 -1.17 -4.09
N ASN A 27 -4.87 -0.72 -3.58
CA ASN A 27 -3.64 -1.52 -3.59
C ASN A 27 -3.86 -2.75 -2.70
N ARG A 28 -3.97 -3.93 -3.32
CA ARG A 28 -4.31 -5.18 -2.62
C ARG A 28 -3.42 -6.32 -3.08
N ASN A 29 -3.04 -7.18 -2.14
CA ASN A 29 -2.30 -8.42 -2.43
C ASN A 29 -3.16 -9.68 -2.24
N ILE A 30 -4.28 -9.56 -1.52
CA ILE A 30 -5.34 -10.57 -1.40
C ILE A 30 -6.69 -9.95 -1.77
N LEU A 31 -7.73 -10.78 -1.90
CA LEU A 31 -9.04 -10.30 -2.34
C LEU A 31 -9.56 -9.15 -1.46
N SER A 32 -9.39 -9.25 -0.14
CA SER A 32 -9.92 -8.31 0.84
C SER A 32 -9.03 -7.09 1.13
N GLY A 33 -7.78 -7.03 0.64
CA GLY A 33 -6.90 -5.90 0.93
C GLY A 33 -5.41 -6.22 0.80
N PHE A 34 -4.59 -5.50 1.57
CA PHE A 34 -3.14 -5.65 1.58
C PHE A 34 -2.66 -6.12 2.96
N VAL A 35 -1.96 -7.25 3.00
CA VAL A 35 -1.41 -7.83 4.23
C VAL A 35 0.10 -8.00 4.10
N GLU A 36 0.86 -7.35 4.96
CA GLU A 36 2.32 -7.50 5.06
C GLU A 36 2.76 -7.75 6.49
N LYS A 37 3.93 -8.39 6.66
CA LYS A 37 4.51 -8.64 7.98
C LYS A 37 5.12 -7.35 8.52
N ALA A 38 4.57 -6.83 9.61
CA ALA A 38 5.16 -5.74 10.36
C ALA A 38 6.02 -6.27 11.51
N HIS A 39 7.13 -5.60 11.79
CA HIS A 39 7.99 -5.88 12.93
C HIS A 39 7.80 -4.78 13.98
N ILE A 40 6.76 -4.94 14.80
CA ILE A 40 6.37 -3.99 15.86
C ILE A 40 6.76 -4.57 17.23
N SER A 41 7.12 -3.72 18.19
CA SER A 41 7.36 -4.15 19.57
C SER A 41 6.06 -4.67 20.20
N GLU A 42 6.12 -5.85 20.82
CA GLU A 42 4.97 -6.50 21.47
C GLU A 42 4.34 -5.61 22.56
N PHE A 43 5.16 -4.96 23.39
CA PHE A 43 4.67 -4.04 24.41
C PHE A 43 3.90 -2.85 23.81
N GLN A 44 4.42 -2.26 22.73
CA GLN A 44 3.76 -1.13 22.06
C GLN A 44 2.47 -1.58 21.37
N PHE A 45 2.47 -2.78 20.80
CA PHE A 45 1.28 -3.37 20.18
C PHE A 45 0.18 -3.63 21.21
N GLU A 46 0.49 -4.32 22.31
CA GLU A 46 -0.50 -4.66 23.34
C GLU A 46 -1.00 -3.42 24.12
N ASN A 47 -0.15 -2.41 24.34
CA ASN A 47 -0.58 -1.18 25.01
C ASN A 47 -1.56 -0.34 24.16
N GLN A 48 -1.53 -0.45 22.82
CA GLN A 48 -2.38 0.31 21.90
C GLN A 48 -3.60 -0.48 21.39
N ARG A 49 -3.76 -1.72 21.84
CA ARG A 49 -4.84 -2.61 21.42
C ARG A 49 -6.16 -2.25 22.08
#